data_AF-A0A7C5Z963-F1
#
_entry.id   AF-A0A7C5Z963-F1
#
_cell.length_a   1.000
_cell.length_b   1.000
_cell.length_c   1.000
_cell.angle_alpha   90.00
_cell.angle_beta   90.00
_cell.angle_gamma   90.00
#
_symmetry.space_group_name_H-M   'P 1'
#
loop_
_entity.id
_entity.type
_entity.pdbx_description
1 polymer ?
#
loop_
_entity_poly.entity_id
_entity_poly.type
_entity_poly.pdbx_seq_one_letter_code
_entity_poly.pdbx_strand_id
1 'polypeptide(L)'
;MNGKLIATEGTQQTRLSGSQGRDQSVIYQKGKPVAKVVGAEVNLDAKEITFDEVLESDYLLLPDECEFQKYRIMIQKVAFATKIDRRPGHQGRTLAGCTAEILGYIEQ
;
A
#
# COMPACT_ATOMS: atom_id res chain seq x y z
N MET A 1 -38.80 24.05 -27.74
CA MET A 1 -39.09 22.60 -27.57
C MET A 1 -37.75 21.89 -27.51
N ASN A 2 -37.12 21.84 -26.32
CA ASN A 2 -37.14 20.74 -25.34
C ASN A 2 -36.63 19.39 -25.90
N GLY A 3 -35.53 18.91 -25.31
CA GLY A 3 -34.97 17.57 -25.54
C GLY A 3 -33.75 17.26 -24.70
N LYS A 4 -33.88 17.38 -23.37
CA LYS A 4 -32.92 16.95 -22.34
C LYS A 4 -32.68 15.44 -22.43
N LEU A 5 -31.42 15.00 -22.51
CA LEU A 5 -31.00 13.66 -22.10
C LEU A 5 -29.86 13.78 -21.11
N ILE A 6 -30.16 13.33 -19.89
CA ILE A 6 -29.23 13.08 -18.79
C ILE A 6 -28.82 11.61 -18.88
N ALA A 7 -27.52 11.33 -18.78
CA ALA A 7 -27.01 10.03 -18.38
C ALA A 7 -25.76 10.25 -17.52
N THR A 8 -25.95 10.03 -16.23
CA THR A 8 -24.97 9.82 -15.17
C THR A 8 -24.31 8.45 -15.34
N GLU A 9 -22.99 8.38 -15.24
CA GLU A 9 -22.13 7.22 -14.91
C GLU A 9 -20.69 7.65 -15.28
N GLY A 10 -19.63 7.50 -14.52
CA GLY A 10 -19.35 6.85 -13.25
C GLY A 10 -17.85 7.06 -13.05
N THR A 11 -17.47 7.48 -11.86
CA THR A 11 -16.12 7.89 -11.48
C THR A 11 -15.12 6.76 -11.68
N GLN A 12 -14.33 6.80 -12.76
CA GLN A 12 -13.05 6.10 -12.81
C GLN A 12 -12.01 7.12 -13.27
N GLN A 13 -11.43 7.82 -12.28
CA GLN A 13 -10.19 8.56 -12.45
C GLN A 13 -9.08 7.54 -12.76
N THR A 14 -8.98 7.14 -14.02
CA THR A 14 -7.76 6.54 -14.56
C THR A 14 -6.69 7.63 -14.56
N ARG A 15 -6.03 7.84 -13.42
CA ARG A 15 -4.78 8.60 -13.37
C ARG A 15 -3.66 7.71 -13.91
N LEU A 16 -3.62 7.59 -15.22
CA LEU A 16 -2.35 7.43 -15.93
C LEU A 16 -1.64 8.78 -15.78
N SER A 17 -0.72 8.88 -14.83
CA SER A 17 0.17 10.02 -14.70
C SER A 17 1.57 9.49 -14.47
N GLY A 18 2.34 9.49 -15.55
CA GLY A 18 3.76 9.20 -15.53
C GLY A 18 4.49 10.17 -14.62
N SER A 19 5.20 9.59 -13.67
CA SER A 19 6.49 10.04 -13.19
C SER A 19 7.21 8.77 -12.75
N GLN A 20 8.53 8.74 -12.84
CA GLN A 20 9.37 7.71 -12.18
C GLN A 20 9.27 7.86 -10.65
N GLY A 21 8.05 7.80 -10.13
CA GLY A 21 7.65 8.05 -8.75
C GLY A 21 7.17 6.75 -8.15
N ARG A 22 7.68 6.42 -6.97
CA ARG A 22 7.29 5.24 -6.21
C ARG A 22 5.77 5.19 -6.09
N ASP A 23 5.21 4.01 -6.32
CA ASP A 23 3.77 3.80 -6.25
C ASP A 23 3.33 4.04 -4.80
N GLN A 24 2.32 4.88 -4.61
CA GLN A 24 1.89 5.32 -3.28
C GLN A 24 1.22 4.20 -2.47
N SER A 25 0.93 3.08 -3.12
CA SER A 25 0.31 1.89 -2.54
C SER A 25 1.28 0.71 -2.51
N VAL A 26 2.59 0.93 -2.67
CA VAL A 26 3.61 -0.12 -2.66
C VAL A 26 4.61 0.12 -1.54
N ILE A 27 4.92 -0.95 -0.81
CA ILE A 27 6.04 -0.99 0.12
C ILE A 27 7.27 -1.46 -0.65
N TYR A 28 8.35 -0.69 -0.51
CA TYR A 28 9.66 -1.00 -1.03
C TYR A 28 10.59 -1.42 0.11
N GLN A 29 11.53 -2.32 -0.18
CA GLN A 29 12.66 -2.61 0.70
C GLN A 29 13.92 -2.65 -0.15
N LYS A 30 14.95 -1.89 0.26
CA LYS A 30 16.21 -1.79 -0.50
C LYS A 30 15.96 -1.36 -1.96
N GLY A 31 14.99 -0.47 -2.18
CA GLY A 31 14.57 -0.02 -3.50
C GLY A 31 13.79 -1.02 -4.36
N LYS A 32 13.41 -2.19 -3.83
CA LYS A 32 12.61 -3.20 -4.55
C LYS A 32 11.18 -3.26 -4.01
N PRO A 33 10.14 -3.34 -4.85
CA PRO A 33 8.77 -3.54 -4.39
C PRO A 33 8.63 -4.92 -3.76
N VAL A 34 8.17 -4.98 -2.51
CA VAL A 34 8.04 -6.24 -1.75
C VAL A 34 6.60 -6.54 -1.32
N ALA A 35 5.73 -5.54 -1.32
CA ALA A 35 4.32 -5.69 -0.99
C ALA A 35 3.50 -4.53 -1.54
N LYS A 36 2.18 -4.72 -1.67
CA LYS A 36 1.22 -3.66 -1.94
C LYS A 36 0.35 -3.43 -0.71
N VAL A 37 -0.13 -2.23 -0.50
CA VAL A 37 -1.01 -1.89 0.62
C VAL A 37 -2.35 -1.37 0.13
N VAL A 38 -3.37 -1.60 0.94
CA VAL A 38 -4.73 -1.10 0.78
C VAL A 38 -5.10 -0.43 2.09
N GLY A 39 -5.76 0.73 2.01
CA GLY A 39 -6.21 1.47 3.20
C GLY A 39 -5.05 1.92 4.08
N ALA A 40 -4.06 2.60 3.49
CA ALA A 40 -2.95 3.16 4.25
C ALA A 40 -3.38 4.47 4.94
N GLU A 41 -3.29 4.51 6.26
CA GLU A 41 -3.58 5.67 7.09
C GLU A 41 -2.31 6.11 7.81
N VAL A 42 -1.87 7.35 7.55
CA VAL A 42 -0.65 7.91 8.14
C VAL A 42 -1.03 8.76 9.35
N ASN A 43 -0.57 8.35 10.53
CA ASN A 43 -0.69 9.11 11.76
C ASN A 43 0.65 9.78 12.10
N LEU A 44 0.79 11.06 11.75
CA LEU A 44 2.01 11.83 12.05
C LEU A 44 2.15 12.20 13.52
N ASP A 45 1.04 12.24 14.27
CA ASP A 45 1.03 12.56 15.71
C ASP A 45 1.66 11.41 16.50
N ALA A 46 1.21 10.18 16.20
CA ALA A 46 1.74 8.96 16.79
C ALA A 46 2.99 8.42 16.05
N LYS A 47 3.38 9.03 14.93
CA LYS A 47 4.49 8.59 14.06
C LYS A 47 4.35 7.14 13.61
N GLU A 48 3.15 6.75 13.20
CA GLU A 48 2.84 5.40 12.75
C GLU A 48 1.94 5.43 11.53
N ILE A 49 1.98 4.36 10.74
CA ILE A 49 1.16 4.13 9.56
C ILE A 49 0.42 2.82 9.76
N THR A 50 -0.90 2.85 9.70
CA THR A 50 -1.73 1.66 9.70
C THR A 50 -2.12 1.29 8.27
N PHE A 51 -2.18 -0.01 8.00
CA PHE A 51 -2.60 -0.56 6.73
C PHE A 51 -3.74 -1.53 6.98
N ASP A 52 -4.87 -1.31 6.31
CA ASP A 52 -5.99 -2.26 6.34
C ASP A 52 -5.54 -3.61 5.80
N GLU A 53 -4.90 -3.64 4.63
CA GLU A 53 -4.38 -4.86 4.03
C GLU A 53 -3.01 -4.62 3.37
N VAL A 54 -2.15 -5.64 3.43
CA VAL A 54 -0.85 -5.69 2.77
C VAL A 54 -0.82 -6.96 1.92
N LEU A 55 -0.99 -6.78 0.61
CA LEU A 55 -1.03 -7.82 -0.41
C LEU A 55 0.38 -8.18 -0.87
N GLU A 56 0.53 -9.40 -1.38
CA GLU A 56 1.78 -9.89 -1.99
C GLU A 56 3.01 -9.80 -1.06
N SER A 57 2.79 -9.80 0.25
CA SER A 57 3.81 -9.65 1.30
C SER A 57 4.74 -10.87 1.47
N ASP A 58 4.85 -11.74 0.47
CA ASP A 58 5.67 -12.95 0.55
C ASP A 58 7.17 -12.60 0.66
N TYR A 59 7.55 -11.52 -0.04
CA TYR A 59 8.91 -10.97 -0.02
C TYR A 59 9.13 -9.91 1.06
N LEU A 60 8.09 -9.57 1.82
CA LEU A 60 8.17 -8.61 2.90
C LEU A 60 8.90 -9.25 4.08
N LEU A 61 10.14 -8.81 4.31
CA LEU A 61 10.95 -9.27 5.42
C LEU A 61 10.59 -8.45 6.66
N LEU A 62 10.14 -9.14 7.71
CA LEU A 62 9.82 -8.56 9.01
C LEU A 62 10.81 -9.07 10.06
N PRO A 63 11.29 -8.22 10.98
CA PRO A 63 11.05 -6.79 11.09
C PRO A 63 12.19 -6.00 10.38
N ASP A 64 12.19 -5.91 9.05
CA ASP A 64 13.20 -5.16 8.30
C ASP A 64 12.68 -3.75 7.96
N GLU A 65 13.59 -2.81 7.72
CA GLU A 65 13.23 -1.46 7.32
C GLU A 65 12.55 -1.44 5.94
N CYS A 66 11.45 -0.72 5.87
CA CYS A 66 10.61 -0.56 4.70
C CYS A 66 10.53 0.90 4.27
N GLU A 67 10.21 1.11 3.02
CA GLU A 67 10.07 2.39 2.37
C GLU A 67 8.64 2.48 1.83
N PHE A 68 7.86 3.43 2.34
CA PHE A 68 6.50 3.65 1.90
C PHE A 68 6.28 5.12 1.56
N GLN A 69 5.92 5.40 0.32
CA GLN A 69 5.81 6.76 -0.22
C GLN A 69 7.13 7.54 -0.01
N LYS A 70 7.14 8.47 0.96
CA LYS A 70 8.28 9.32 1.37
C LYS A 70 8.78 9.01 2.78
N TYR A 71 8.25 7.97 3.41
CA TYR A 71 8.54 7.59 4.79
C TYR A 71 9.38 6.32 4.85
N ARG A 72 10.40 6.33 5.70
CA ARG A 72 11.05 5.11 6.17
C ARG A 72 10.20 4.58 7.31
N ILE A 73 9.70 3.37 7.17
CA ILE A 73 8.81 2.74 8.13
C ILE A 73 9.33 1.37 8.53
N MET A 74 8.88 0.88 9.68
CA MET A 74 9.18 -0.47 10.15
C MET A 74 7.89 -1.11 10.59
N ILE A 75 7.50 -2.22 9.98
CA ILE A 75 6.27 -2.92 10.39
C ILE A 75 6.54 -3.59 11.73
N GLN A 76 5.89 -3.07 12.77
CA GLN A 76 6.05 -3.52 14.16
C GLN A 76 5.00 -4.56 14.53
N LYS A 77 3.76 -4.37 14.06
CA LYS A 77 2.63 -5.22 14.43
C LYS A 77 1.86 -5.62 13.19
N VAL A 78 1.39 -6.87 13.22
CA VAL A 78 0.49 -7.42 12.23
C VAL A 78 -0.68 -8.02 12.99
N ALA A 79 -1.88 -7.49 12.80
CA ALA A 79 -3.06 -8.00 13.50
C ALA A 79 -3.44 -9.40 13.00
N PHE A 80 -3.45 -9.60 11.68
CA PHE A 80 -3.78 -10.88 11.07
C PHE A 80 -2.85 -11.18 9.89
N ALA A 81 -2.36 -12.41 9.80
CA ALA A 81 -1.57 -12.87 8.66
C ALA A 81 -2.28 -14.06 8.02
N THR A 82 -2.80 -13.85 6.81
CA THR A 82 -3.49 -14.89 6.04
C THR A 82 -2.61 -15.30 4.88
N LYS A 83 -2.12 -16.55 4.91
CA LYS A 83 -1.46 -17.14 3.76
C LYS A 83 -2.52 -17.60 2.77
N ILE A 84 -2.78 -16.81 1.75
CA ILE A 84 -3.66 -17.21 0.64
C ILE A 84 -2.78 -17.95 -0.37
N ASP A 85 -2.98 -19.26 -0.52
CA ASP A 85 -2.41 -20.03 -1.64
C ASP A 85 -3.50 -20.20 -2.69
N ARG A 86 -3.40 -19.46 -3.80
CA ARG A 86 -4.33 -19.59 -4.94
C ARG A 86 -3.54 -19.60 -6.25
N ARG A 87 -3.03 -20.78 -6.61
CA ARG A 87 -2.63 -21.10 -7.99
C ARG A 87 -3.81 -20.85 -8.95
N PRO A 88 -3.60 -20.57 -10.26
CA PRO A 88 -2.40 -20.09 -10.95
C PRO A 88 -2.49 -18.57 -11.20
N GLY A 89 -1.47 -17.81 -10.79
CA GLY A 89 -1.43 -16.33 -10.76
C GLY A 89 -0.96 -15.74 -9.41
N HIS A 90 -0.87 -16.59 -8.38
CA HIS A 90 -0.23 -16.41 -7.06
C HIS A 90 -0.33 -15.01 -6.44
N GLN A 91 -1.50 -14.74 -5.86
CA GLN A 91 -1.66 -13.69 -4.86
C GLN A 91 -0.98 -14.19 -3.57
N GLY A 92 0.20 -13.64 -3.24
CA GLY A 92 1.06 -14.12 -2.15
C GLY A 92 0.49 -13.94 -0.73
N ARG A 93 1.34 -14.01 0.30
CA ARG A 93 0.93 -13.76 1.69
C ARG A 93 0.21 -12.41 1.82
N THR A 94 -0.95 -12.39 2.47
CA THR A 94 -1.67 -11.16 2.77
C THR A 94 -1.66 -10.91 4.28
N LEU A 95 -1.33 -9.70 4.69
CA LEU A 95 -1.39 -9.28 6.09
C LEU A 95 -2.52 -8.26 6.24
N ALA A 96 -3.35 -8.38 7.25
CA ALA A 96 -4.43 -7.43 7.54
C ALA A 96 -4.20 -6.76 8.89
N GLY A 97 -4.54 -5.47 8.97
CA GLY A 97 -4.32 -4.64 10.15
C GLY A 97 -2.85 -4.54 10.53
N CYS A 98 -2.00 -4.13 9.59
CA CYS A 98 -0.58 -3.91 9.86
C CYS A 98 -0.36 -2.52 10.44
N THR A 99 0.47 -2.41 11.47
CA THR A 99 0.95 -1.14 12.00
C THR A 99 2.45 -1.05 11.78
N ALA A 100 2.87 0.01 11.12
CA ALA A 100 4.26 0.36 10.94
C ALA A 100 4.61 1.65 11.67
N GLU A 101 5.77 1.68 12.29
CA GLU A 101 6.33 2.89 12.89
C GLU A 101 7.10 3.67 11.84
N ILE A 102 6.97 5.00 11.85
CA ILE A 102 7.73 5.91 10.97
C ILE A 102 9.09 6.14 11.61
N LEU A 103 10.12 5.52 11.04
CA LEU A 103 11.52 5.72 11.44
C LEU A 103 12.06 7.07 10.96
N GLY A 104 11.54 7.58 9.83
CA GLY A 104 11.96 8.86 9.30
C GLY A 104 11.44 9.12 7.90
N TYR A 105 12.12 10.02 7.20
CA TYR A 105 11.81 10.37 5.81
C TYR A 105 12.88 9.78 4.90
N ILE A 106 12.47 9.39 3.70
CA ILE A 106 13.37 8.99 2.64
C ILE A 106 13.80 10.32 2.00
N GLU A 107 15.01 10.79 2.27
CA GLU A 107 15.56 11.96 1.58
C GLU A 107 15.69 11.59 0.10
N GLN A 108 14.93 12.29 -0.75
CA GLN A 108 14.92 12.12 -2.20
C GLN A 108 15.77 13.21 -2.85
#